data_AF-A0A8C0X6A1-F1
#
_entry.id   AF-A0A8C0X6A1-F1
#
_cell.length_a   1.000
_cell.length_b   1.000
_cell.length_c   1.000
_cell.angle_alpha   90.00
_cell.angle_beta   90.00
_cell.angle_gamma   90.00
#
_symmetry.space_group_name_H-M   'P 1'
#
loop_
_entity.id
_entity.type
_entity.pdbx_description
1 polymer ?
#
loop_
_entity_poly.entity_id
_entity_poly.type
_entity_poly.pdbx_seq_one_letter_code
_entity_poly.pdbx_strand_id
1 'polypeptide(L)'
;MAPTFTLTNSAPMTQSFQERWYMNLNSLMDRALIPQCGNGDDLYIITGAVPSDHRVKDRVSIPEFVWLAACCAVPGGGWAMGFIKHTRDSDIIEDVMVKDLEKLLPFKLQLFQDNCGETEQDTEKMKKILEVVNQVQDEERMVQSQQSAVPLSSTTSKRSGPLPPEASEESSRSLLGKLLGFIATPVIKLFQLTYYLVVAILKNVACFLWCVTKQVVNGIESCLYRLGSATASYFVAIGEELLSIPWKVLKVLAKIIRAVLRILCCLLKAVCRLLSIPVRVLVDVATFPMYTMGAIPIVCRDIAMGLGGTVSLLFDTAFGTMGGLFQVVFGVFKRIGYKVTFDNSGEL
;
A
#
# COMPACT_ATOMS: atom_id res chain seq x y z
N MET A 1 27.50 -17.05 35.12
CA MET A 1 28.14 -15.90 35.77
C MET A 1 27.56 -14.64 35.14
N ALA A 2 27.11 -13.67 35.93
CA ALA A 2 26.66 -12.38 35.40
C ALA A 2 27.84 -11.39 35.38
N PRO A 3 28.06 -10.62 34.29
CA PRO A 3 28.90 -9.44 34.36
C PRO A 3 28.21 -8.41 35.26
N THR A 4 28.78 -8.14 36.43
CA THR A 4 28.30 -7.11 37.35
C THR A 4 28.26 -5.75 36.67
N PHE A 5 27.12 -5.05 36.74
CA PHE A 5 26.81 -3.78 36.07
C PHE A 5 28.01 -2.81 35.97
N THR A 6 28.73 -2.88 34.85
CA THR A 6 29.74 -1.88 34.50
C THR A 6 29.02 -0.67 33.91
N LEU A 7 29.29 0.52 34.46
CA LEU A 7 28.66 1.78 34.01
C LEU A 7 28.93 2.12 32.52
N THR A 8 29.84 1.40 31.87
CA THR A 8 30.05 1.40 30.42
C THR A 8 28.86 0.89 29.61
N ASN A 9 27.96 0.11 30.21
CA ASN A 9 26.70 -0.35 29.63
C ASN A 9 25.50 0.29 30.36
N SER A 10 25.51 1.62 30.47
CA SER A 10 24.46 2.38 31.15
C SER A 10 24.36 3.81 30.61
N ALA A 11 23.15 4.24 30.26
CA ALA A 11 22.86 5.61 29.84
C ALA A 11 21.83 6.25 30.79
N PRO A 12 21.96 7.53 31.17
CA PRO A 12 21.04 8.17 32.11
C PRO A 12 19.72 8.52 31.41
N MET A 13 18.63 7.97 31.93
CA MET A 13 17.25 8.17 31.45
C MET A 13 16.29 8.26 32.64
N THR A 14 15.04 8.69 32.43
CA THR A 14 14.02 8.69 33.48
C THR A 14 13.50 7.27 33.73
N GLN A 15 13.06 6.99 34.96
CA GLN A 15 12.54 5.66 35.32
C GLN A 15 11.34 5.25 34.44
N SER A 16 10.38 6.15 34.23
CA SER A 16 9.20 5.90 33.38
C SER A 16 9.54 5.73 31.89
N PHE A 17 10.68 6.23 31.43
CA PHE A 17 11.19 5.94 30.09
C PHE A 17 11.87 4.56 30.05
N GLN A 18 12.71 4.25 31.04
CA GLN A 18 13.38 2.96 31.16
C GLN A 18 12.39 1.78 31.24
N GLU A 19 11.35 1.92 32.07
CA GLU A 19 10.32 0.89 32.26
C GLU A 19 9.53 0.64 30.97
N ARG A 20 9.09 1.71 30.27
CA ARG A 20 8.38 1.59 29.00
C ARG A 20 9.27 1.08 27.86
N TRP A 21 10.52 1.55 27.75
CA TRP A 21 11.49 1.00 26.79
C TRP A 21 11.72 -0.49 27.01
N TYR A 22 11.91 -0.92 28.26
CA TYR A 22 12.07 -2.34 28.59
C TYR A 22 10.82 -3.16 28.26
N MET A 23 9.62 -2.69 28.61
CA MET A 23 8.36 -3.36 28.27
C MET A 23 8.15 -3.47 26.76
N ASN A 24 8.37 -2.38 26.01
CA ASN A 24 8.26 -2.39 24.55
C ASN A 24 9.26 -3.36 23.91
N LEU A 25 10.53 -3.33 24.33
CA LEU A 25 11.55 -4.23 23.79
C LEU A 25 11.27 -5.69 24.11
N ASN A 26 10.93 -6.02 25.37
CA ASN A 26 10.59 -7.40 25.74
C ASN A 26 9.34 -7.88 24.97
N SER A 27 8.37 -7.00 24.76
CA SER A 27 7.17 -7.27 23.96
C SER A 27 7.48 -7.51 22.47
N LEU A 28 8.38 -6.72 21.87
CA LEU A 28 8.86 -6.95 20.50
C LEU A 28 9.70 -8.23 20.38
N MET A 29 10.56 -8.51 21.36
CA MET A 29 11.36 -9.73 21.40
C MET A 29 10.49 -10.99 21.40
N ASP A 30 9.58 -11.09 22.36
CA ASP A 30 8.76 -12.29 22.58
C ASP A 30 7.66 -12.45 21.52
N ARG A 31 7.04 -11.34 21.05
CA ARG A 31 5.93 -11.39 20.08
C ARG A 31 6.37 -11.36 18.61
N ALA A 32 7.56 -10.82 18.29
CA ALA A 32 7.99 -10.63 16.90
C ALA A 32 9.40 -11.14 16.59
N LEU A 33 10.45 -10.63 17.25
CA LEU A 33 11.83 -10.82 16.80
C LEU A 33 12.31 -12.27 16.97
N ILE A 34 12.01 -12.91 18.11
CA ILE A 34 12.32 -14.33 18.33
C ILE A 34 11.45 -15.25 17.43
N PRO A 35 10.11 -15.11 17.38
CA PRO A 35 9.27 -15.95 16.50
C PRO A 35 9.62 -15.85 15.01
N GLN A 36 9.90 -14.65 14.48
CA GLN A 36 10.26 -14.48 13.07
C GLN A 36 11.73 -14.83 12.78
N CYS A 37 12.54 -15.19 13.78
CA CYS A 37 13.91 -15.67 13.60
C CYS A 37 14.12 -17.11 14.08
N GLY A 38 13.18 -18.01 13.75
CA GLY A 38 13.37 -19.45 13.95
C GLY A 38 13.59 -19.86 15.40
N ASN A 39 12.91 -19.20 16.35
CA ASN A 39 13.10 -19.33 17.80
C ASN A 39 14.38 -18.67 18.37
N GLY A 40 15.07 -17.85 17.57
CA GLY A 40 16.07 -16.88 18.03
C GLY A 40 17.54 -17.30 17.90
N ASP A 41 17.83 -18.51 17.41
CA ASP A 41 19.21 -19.04 17.33
C ASP A 41 20.12 -18.20 16.40
N ASP A 42 19.56 -17.61 15.34
CA ASP A 42 20.25 -16.73 14.37
C ASP A 42 19.92 -15.23 14.59
N LEU A 43 19.43 -14.83 15.76
CA LEU A 43 19.00 -13.44 16.06
C LEU A 43 20.12 -12.62 16.71
N TYR A 44 20.66 -11.67 15.94
CA TYR A 44 21.71 -10.75 16.35
C TYR A 44 21.13 -9.37 16.67
N ILE A 45 21.53 -8.81 17.81
CA ILE A 45 20.98 -7.55 18.35
C ILE A 45 22.12 -6.60 18.71
N ILE A 46 22.00 -5.36 18.27
CA ILE A 46 22.87 -4.23 18.64
C ILE A 46 21.96 -3.17 19.24
N THR A 47 22.33 -2.56 20.36
CA THR A 47 21.58 -1.45 20.96
C THR A 47 22.53 -0.34 21.37
N GLY A 48 22.05 0.90 21.36
CA GLY A 48 22.82 2.08 21.70
C GLY A 48 21.96 3.27 22.06
N ALA A 49 22.64 4.37 22.35
CA ALA A 49 22.04 5.64 22.69
C ALA A 49 22.82 6.76 21.97
N VAL A 50 22.10 7.69 21.34
CA VAL A 50 22.70 8.88 20.72
C VAL A 50 22.72 10.01 21.74
N PRO A 51 23.89 10.59 22.08
CA PRO A 51 23.99 11.61 23.13
C PRO A 51 23.42 12.96 22.69
N SER A 52 22.64 13.62 23.55
CA SER A 52 22.24 15.03 23.35
C SER A 52 23.19 15.99 24.07
N ASP A 53 23.06 17.30 23.80
CA ASP A 53 23.76 18.37 24.51
C ASP A 53 23.44 18.45 26.02
N HIS A 54 22.36 17.81 26.47
CA HIS A 54 21.93 17.85 27.88
C HIS A 54 22.74 16.87 28.72
N ARG A 55 23.24 17.30 29.88
CA ARG A 55 24.17 16.51 30.69
C ARG A 55 23.77 16.44 32.16
N VAL A 56 23.85 15.24 32.74
CA VAL A 56 23.75 15.03 34.18
C VAL A 56 25.03 15.54 34.83
N LYS A 57 24.91 16.62 35.63
CA LYS A 57 26.03 17.27 36.35
C LYS A 57 27.22 17.59 35.44
N ASP A 58 26.92 18.04 34.21
CA ASP A 58 27.87 18.41 33.15
C ASP A 58 28.87 17.32 32.72
N ARG A 59 28.66 16.07 33.15
CA ARG A 59 29.59 14.95 32.94
C ARG A 59 29.04 13.93 31.94
N VAL A 60 27.87 13.37 32.21
CA VAL A 60 27.28 12.29 31.38
C VAL A 60 26.15 12.86 30.54
N SER A 61 26.18 12.67 29.22
CA SER A 61 25.09 13.09 28.34
C SER A 61 23.83 12.25 28.60
N ILE A 62 22.67 12.91 28.56
CA ILE A 62 21.34 12.31 28.48
C ILE A 62 21.08 12.01 27.00
N PRO A 63 20.67 10.78 26.62
CA PRO A 63 20.38 10.46 25.24
C PRO A 63 19.30 11.36 24.63
N GLU A 64 19.48 11.71 23.36
CA GLU A 64 18.43 12.28 22.53
C GLU A 64 17.40 11.21 22.19
N PHE A 65 17.88 10.05 21.75
CA PHE A 65 17.12 8.84 21.55
C PHE A 65 17.95 7.59 21.91
N VAL A 66 17.24 6.51 22.25
CA VAL A 66 17.79 5.15 22.32
C VAL A 66 17.38 4.38 21.08
N TRP A 67 18.17 3.39 20.70
CA TRP A 67 17.90 2.57 19.52
C TRP A 67 18.29 1.10 19.71
N LEU A 68 17.66 0.24 18.93
CA LEU A 68 17.96 -1.17 18.79
C LEU A 68 17.91 -1.57 17.32
N ALA A 69 18.94 -2.25 16.84
CA ALA A 69 18.97 -2.87 15.52
C ALA A 69 18.96 -4.40 15.70
N ALA A 70 18.10 -5.09 14.96
CA ALA A 70 17.99 -6.54 14.95
C ALA A 70 18.25 -7.09 13.55
N CYS A 71 18.99 -8.20 13.46
CA CYS A 71 19.30 -8.93 12.23
C CYS A 71 19.09 -10.42 12.48
N CYS A 72 18.31 -11.06 11.62
CA CYS A 72 18.12 -12.50 11.60
C CYS A 72 18.93 -13.11 10.44
N ALA A 73 20.06 -13.77 10.75
CA ALA A 73 21.06 -14.16 9.76
C ALA A 73 20.77 -15.49 9.02
N VAL A 74 19.49 -15.89 8.93
CA VAL A 74 19.06 -17.16 8.33
C VAL A 74 19.36 -17.19 6.82
N PRO A 75 20.09 -18.21 6.30
CA PRO A 75 20.46 -18.30 4.89
C PRO A 75 19.26 -18.27 3.93
N GLY A 76 19.26 -17.33 2.98
CA GLY A 76 18.24 -17.21 1.92
C GLY A 76 16.85 -16.79 2.40
N GLY A 77 16.72 -16.25 3.62
CA GLY A 77 15.44 -15.81 4.19
C GLY A 77 15.58 -14.98 5.47
N GLY A 78 16.66 -14.21 5.57
CA GLY A 78 16.94 -13.32 6.71
C GLY A 78 16.16 -12.01 6.64
N TRP A 79 16.34 -11.17 7.65
CA TRP A 79 15.75 -9.82 7.70
C TRP A 79 16.54 -8.93 8.66
N ALA A 80 16.42 -7.61 8.53
CA ALA A 80 16.93 -6.68 9.54
C ALA A 80 16.05 -5.43 9.67
N MET A 81 15.86 -4.96 10.90
CA MET A 81 15.07 -3.77 11.24
C MET A 81 15.75 -2.96 12.36
N GLY A 82 15.55 -1.65 12.35
CA GLY A 82 15.90 -0.74 13.43
C GLY A 82 14.66 -0.25 14.17
N PHE A 83 14.83 0.06 15.45
CA PHE A 83 13.82 0.64 16.33
C PHE A 83 14.44 1.81 17.09
N ILE A 84 13.70 2.91 17.20
CA ILE A 84 14.12 4.17 17.83
C ILE A 84 13.07 4.58 18.87
N LYS A 85 13.48 5.23 19.96
CA LYS A 85 12.55 5.90 20.90
C LYS A 85 13.21 7.18 21.43
N HIS A 86 12.59 8.34 21.18
CA HIS A 86 13.11 9.64 21.60
C HIS A 86 12.85 9.88 23.09
N THR A 87 13.79 10.50 23.81
CA THR A 87 13.64 10.69 25.27
C THR A 87 12.72 11.85 25.66
N ARG A 88 12.15 12.56 24.69
CA ARG A 88 11.41 13.84 24.89
C ARG A 88 10.23 14.07 23.96
N ASP A 89 10.41 13.87 22.66
CA ASP A 89 9.43 14.32 21.65
C ASP A 89 8.37 13.25 21.34
N SER A 90 8.80 12.01 21.13
CA SER A 90 7.94 10.84 20.96
C SER A 90 8.23 9.80 22.05
N ASP A 91 7.27 9.63 22.96
CA ASP A 91 7.26 8.55 23.94
C ASP A 91 6.99 7.16 23.29
N ILE A 92 6.84 7.09 21.97
CA ILE A 92 6.43 5.92 21.19
C ILE A 92 7.66 5.28 20.53
N ILE A 93 7.66 3.94 20.38
CA ILE A 93 8.72 3.24 19.65
C ILE A 93 8.48 3.27 18.12
N GLU A 94 9.44 3.80 17.38
CA GLU A 94 9.39 4.01 15.93
C GLU A 94 10.24 2.95 15.21
N ASP A 95 9.71 2.31 14.17
CA ASP A 95 10.46 1.38 13.32
C ASP A 95 11.08 2.07 12.10
N VAL A 96 12.27 1.61 11.72
CA VAL A 96 13.04 2.11 10.58
C VAL A 96 13.81 0.97 9.89
N MET A 97 14.18 1.14 8.63
CA MET A 97 15.18 0.25 8.01
C MET A 97 16.55 0.51 8.62
N VAL A 98 17.42 -0.51 8.69
CA VAL A 98 18.75 -0.39 9.29
C VAL A 98 19.59 0.70 8.62
N LYS A 99 19.52 0.87 7.30
CA LYS A 99 20.21 1.97 6.60
C LYS A 99 19.66 3.36 6.90
N ASP A 100 18.43 3.48 7.40
CA ASP A 100 17.88 4.77 7.83
C ASP A 100 18.30 5.08 9.27
N LEU A 101 18.34 4.06 10.14
CA LEU A 101 19.01 4.15 11.44
C LEU A 101 20.49 4.58 11.29
N GLU A 102 21.27 3.96 10.40
CA GLU A 102 22.67 4.31 10.12
C GLU A 102 22.89 5.78 9.74
N LYS A 103 21.90 6.42 9.06
CA LYS A 103 21.96 7.85 8.70
C LYS A 103 21.68 8.78 9.89
N LEU A 104 20.97 8.28 10.90
CA LEU A 104 20.62 9.01 12.12
C LEU A 104 21.70 8.87 13.22
N LEU A 105 22.60 7.89 13.11
CA LEU A 105 23.72 7.76 14.04
C LEU A 105 24.79 8.84 13.80
N PRO A 106 25.39 9.43 14.86
CA PRO A 106 26.36 10.53 14.74
C PRO A 106 27.71 10.10 14.12
N PHE A 107 27.88 8.82 13.82
CA PHE A 107 29.04 8.26 13.14
C PHE A 107 28.55 7.35 12.00
N LYS A 108 29.27 7.35 10.87
CA LYS A 108 29.00 6.47 9.71
C LYS A 108 29.37 5.02 10.04
N LEU A 109 28.54 4.40 10.86
CA LEU A 109 28.60 3.00 11.23
C LEU A 109 27.96 2.15 10.12
N GLN A 110 28.43 0.90 9.97
CA GLN A 110 27.78 -0.11 9.15
C GLN A 110 27.32 -1.24 10.08
N LEU A 111 26.00 -1.31 10.29
CA LEU A 111 25.37 -2.28 11.17
C LEU A 111 25.18 -3.58 10.37
N PHE A 112 25.67 -4.69 10.93
CA PHE A 112 25.63 -6.01 10.29
C PHE A 112 26.33 -6.05 8.90
N GLN A 113 27.48 -5.39 8.76
CA GLN A 113 28.22 -5.22 7.49
C GLN A 113 28.25 -6.45 6.55
N ASP A 114 28.44 -7.65 7.08
CA ASP A 114 28.55 -8.91 6.31
C ASP A 114 27.25 -9.74 6.23
N ASN A 115 26.16 -9.37 6.92
CA ASN A 115 24.95 -10.21 7.09
C ASN A 115 23.63 -9.40 7.05
N CYS A 116 22.50 -10.06 6.74
CA CYS A 116 21.16 -9.42 6.68
C CYS A 116 21.01 -8.22 5.70
N GLY A 117 21.90 -8.08 4.72
CA GLY A 117 21.84 -7.02 3.72
C GLY A 117 20.55 -7.03 2.88
N GLU A 118 20.17 -5.86 2.36
CA GLU A 118 18.90 -5.59 1.65
C GLU A 118 18.54 -6.56 0.52
N THR A 119 19.53 -7.21 -0.11
CA THR A 119 19.33 -7.99 -1.34
C THR A 119 18.51 -9.27 -1.16
N GLU A 120 18.40 -9.80 0.07
CA GLU A 120 17.67 -11.05 0.37
C GLU A 120 16.79 -10.93 1.64
N GLN A 121 16.16 -9.78 1.87
CA GLN A 121 15.28 -9.58 3.04
C GLN A 121 13.88 -10.19 2.83
N ASP A 122 13.44 -10.97 3.82
CA ASP A 122 12.12 -11.60 3.89
C ASP A 122 11.04 -10.57 4.26
N THR A 123 10.39 -10.02 3.23
CA THR A 123 9.34 -9.00 3.38
C THR A 123 8.08 -9.51 4.08
N GLU A 124 7.83 -10.82 4.15
CA GLU A 124 6.69 -11.38 4.87
C GLU A 124 6.97 -11.39 6.38
N LYS A 125 8.17 -11.81 6.79
CA LYS A 125 8.62 -11.71 8.19
C LYS A 125 8.67 -10.27 8.66
N MET A 126 9.25 -9.35 7.87
CA MET A 126 9.27 -7.92 8.19
C MET A 126 7.86 -7.34 8.36
N LYS A 127 6.90 -7.73 7.51
CA LYS A 127 5.50 -7.30 7.66
C LYS A 127 4.88 -7.81 8.98
N LYS A 128 5.16 -9.06 9.38
CA LYS A 128 4.68 -9.62 10.66
C LYS A 128 5.30 -8.91 11.87
N ILE A 129 6.57 -8.53 11.79
CA ILE A 129 7.23 -7.70 12.82
C ILE A 129 6.55 -6.34 12.91
N LEU A 130 6.34 -5.66 11.77
CA LEU A 130 5.66 -4.36 11.69
C LEU A 130 4.24 -4.40 12.25
N GLU A 131 3.48 -5.47 12.01
CA GLU A 131 2.13 -5.65 12.59
C GLU A 131 2.16 -5.65 14.13
N VAL A 132 3.14 -6.33 14.73
CA VAL A 132 3.34 -6.35 16.19
C VAL A 132 3.88 -5.01 16.70
N VAL A 133 4.73 -4.31 15.94
CA VAL A 133 5.19 -2.95 16.29
C VAL A 133 4.00 -2.00 16.41
N ASN A 134 3.08 -2.00 15.44
CA ASN A 134 1.87 -1.18 15.51
C ASN A 134 1.02 -1.50 16.75
N GLN A 135 0.90 -2.78 17.11
CA GLN A 135 0.21 -3.19 18.35
C GLN A 135 0.91 -2.64 19.61
N VAL A 136 2.25 -2.69 19.70
CA VAL A 136 3.02 -2.08 20.81
C VAL A 136 2.81 -0.57 20.87
N GLN A 137 2.83 0.12 19.72
CA GLN A 137 2.59 1.56 19.67
C GLN A 137 1.17 1.93 20.14
N ASP A 138 0.16 1.17 19.73
CA ASP A 138 -1.24 1.41 20.13
C ASP A 138 -1.50 1.07 21.61
N GLU A 139 -0.90 0.01 22.14
CA GLU A 139 -0.88 -0.30 23.58
C GLU A 139 -0.28 0.87 24.38
N GLU A 140 0.84 1.45 23.94
CA GLU A 140 1.49 2.59 24.60
C GLU A 140 0.66 3.88 24.50
N ARG A 141 0.08 4.18 23.32
CA ARG A 141 -0.88 5.29 23.12
C ARG A 141 -2.08 5.17 24.07
N MET A 142 -2.62 3.96 24.24
CA MET A 142 -3.74 3.70 25.15
C MET A 142 -3.36 3.97 26.60
N VAL A 143 -2.20 3.48 27.08
CA VAL A 143 -1.72 3.72 28.45
C VAL A 143 -1.55 5.23 28.72
N GLN A 144 -0.92 5.96 27.79
CA GLN A 144 -0.68 7.41 27.95
C GLN A 144 -1.99 8.22 27.97
N SER A 145 -3.02 7.79 27.22
CA SER A 145 -4.35 8.40 27.27
C SER A 145 -5.05 8.18 28.63
N GLN A 146 -4.95 6.99 29.21
CA GLN A 146 -5.55 6.67 30.51
C GLN A 146 -4.86 7.41 31.65
N GLN A 147 -3.52 7.49 31.62
CA GLN A 147 -2.74 8.16 32.65
C GLN A 147 -2.97 9.69 32.68
N SER A 148 -3.40 10.26 31.55
CA SER A 148 -3.80 11.67 31.43
C SER A 148 -5.21 11.96 31.98
N ALA A 149 -6.01 10.94 32.30
CA ALA A 149 -7.44 11.06 32.58
C ALA A 149 -7.82 10.91 34.07
N VAL A 150 -6.86 10.87 35.00
CA VAL A 150 -7.09 10.61 36.44
C VAL A 150 -6.91 11.88 37.29
N PRO A 151 -7.98 12.47 37.85
CA PRO A 151 -7.86 13.58 38.80
C PRO A 151 -7.47 13.08 40.21
N LEU A 152 -6.58 13.80 40.89
CA LEU A 152 -6.31 13.59 42.32
C LEU A 152 -7.57 13.91 43.14
N SER A 153 -8.09 12.91 43.86
CA SER A 153 -9.21 13.09 44.81
C SER A 153 -8.70 13.28 46.24
N SER A 154 -8.92 14.47 46.80
CA SER A 154 -8.55 14.82 48.17
C SER A 154 -9.67 14.56 49.17
N THR A 155 -9.31 14.12 50.38
CA THR A 155 -10.24 13.84 51.47
C THR A 155 -10.79 15.11 52.12
N THR A 156 -12.08 15.14 52.48
CA THR A 156 -12.65 16.09 53.45
C THR A 156 -13.84 15.47 54.19
N SER A 157 -14.06 15.89 55.44
CA SER A 157 -15.04 15.35 56.40
C SER A 157 -15.91 16.46 57.00
N LYS A 158 -17.18 16.15 57.32
CA LYS A 158 -17.96 16.78 58.42
C LYS A 158 -19.28 16.04 58.75
N ARG A 159 -20.04 16.56 59.73
CA ARG A 159 -20.94 15.80 60.65
C ARG A 159 -22.14 16.65 61.13
N SER A 160 -23.26 16.01 61.51
CA SER A 160 -24.45 16.56 62.25
C SER A 160 -25.31 17.61 61.49
N GLY A 161 -26.59 17.89 61.81
CA GLY A 161 -27.51 17.47 62.90
C GLY A 161 -29.03 17.63 62.54
N PRO A 162 -30.02 17.52 63.47
CA PRO A 162 -31.38 16.99 63.15
C PRO A 162 -32.68 17.73 63.65
N LEU A 163 -33.81 17.52 62.92
CA LEU A 163 -35.26 17.46 63.32
C LEU A 163 -35.94 18.65 64.10
N PRO A 164 -37.25 18.61 64.46
CA PRO A 164 -38.53 18.53 63.69
C PRO A 164 -39.44 19.77 64.00
N PRO A 165 -40.82 19.80 63.90
CA PRO A 165 -41.71 19.25 64.98
C PRO A 165 -43.23 18.94 64.63
N GLU A 166 -44.00 18.44 65.64
CA GLU A 166 -45.50 18.44 65.85
C GLU A 166 -46.46 17.89 64.76
N ALA A 167 -47.65 17.29 65.01
CA ALA A 167 -48.39 16.70 66.15
C ALA A 167 -49.47 15.72 65.55
N SER A 168 -50.48 15.08 66.18
CA SER A 168 -51.10 14.97 67.53
C SER A 168 -51.51 13.47 67.78
N GLU A 169 -52.57 12.93 68.45
CA GLU A 169 -53.80 13.39 69.13
C GLU A 169 -54.41 12.29 70.10
N GLU A 170 -55.74 12.31 70.34
CA GLU A 170 -56.58 11.51 71.27
C GLU A 170 -56.65 9.96 71.12
N SER A 171 -57.20 9.17 72.06
CA SER A 171 -57.31 9.24 73.55
C SER A 171 -57.85 7.88 74.07
N SER A 172 -58.82 7.27 73.38
CA SER A 172 -59.34 5.91 73.69
C SER A 172 -58.35 4.76 73.43
N ARG A 173 -57.12 5.06 72.97
CA ARG A 173 -56.04 4.10 72.75
C ARG A 173 -54.97 4.16 73.86
N SER A 174 -55.20 4.94 74.93
CA SER A 174 -54.15 5.41 75.86
C SER A 174 -53.37 4.32 76.61
N LEU A 175 -53.99 3.20 77.02
CA LEU A 175 -53.26 2.10 77.70
C LEU A 175 -52.79 1.02 76.71
N LEU A 176 -53.70 0.52 75.87
CA LEU A 176 -53.38 -0.55 74.92
C LEU A 176 -52.36 -0.07 73.87
N GLY A 177 -52.45 1.17 73.39
CA GLY A 177 -51.47 1.79 72.50
C GLY A 177 -50.12 2.08 73.15
N LYS A 178 -50.07 2.38 74.47
CA LYS A 178 -48.79 2.52 75.20
C LYS A 178 -48.10 1.16 75.38
N LEU A 179 -48.84 0.12 75.79
CA LEU A 179 -48.30 -1.25 75.86
C LEU A 179 -47.89 -1.77 74.47
N LEU A 180 -48.73 -1.56 73.46
CA LEU A 180 -48.43 -1.97 72.09
C LEU A 180 -47.23 -1.21 71.52
N GLY A 181 -47.07 0.08 71.81
CA GLY A 181 -45.87 0.86 71.44
C GLY A 181 -44.61 0.40 72.18
N PHE A 182 -44.72 0.08 73.46
CA PHE A 182 -43.61 -0.41 74.29
C PHE A 182 -43.11 -1.80 73.84
N ILE A 183 -44.00 -2.65 73.33
CA ILE A 183 -43.68 -3.96 72.75
C ILE A 183 -43.28 -3.83 71.26
N ALA A 184 -43.97 -2.97 70.49
CA ALA A 184 -43.67 -2.77 69.07
C ALA A 184 -42.29 -2.12 68.86
N THR A 185 -41.81 -1.24 69.74
CA THR A 185 -40.48 -0.62 69.56
C THR A 185 -39.33 -1.64 69.47
N PRO A 186 -39.15 -2.58 70.42
CA PRO A 186 -38.15 -3.65 70.29
C PRO A 186 -38.49 -4.67 69.18
N VAL A 187 -39.78 -4.96 68.93
CA VAL A 187 -40.18 -5.89 67.85
C VAL A 187 -39.90 -5.32 66.45
N ILE A 188 -40.13 -4.03 66.23
CA ILE A 188 -39.75 -3.29 65.00
C ILE A 188 -38.23 -3.27 64.86
N LYS A 189 -37.48 -3.12 65.96
CA LYS A 189 -36.01 -3.23 65.92
C LYS A 189 -35.54 -4.64 65.56
N LEU A 190 -36.21 -5.69 66.04
CA LEU A 190 -35.98 -7.07 65.61
C LEU A 190 -36.28 -7.25 64.11
N PHE A 191 -37.44 -6.79 63.62
CA PHE A 191 -37.75 -6.84 62.18
C PHE A 191 -36.79 -6.02 61.31
N GLN A 192 -36.32 -4.87 61.80
CA GLN A 192 -35.29 -4.07 61.12
C GLN A 192 -33.96 -4.84 61.06
N LEU A 193 -33.58 -5.54 62.13
CA LEU A 193 -32.36 -6.35 62.17
C LEU A 193 -32.45 -7.60 61.29
N THR A 194 -33.59 -8.32 61.28
CA THR A 194 -33.79 -9.46 60.37
C THR A 194 -33.88 -9.03 58.92
N TYR A 195 -34.48 -7.87 58.61
CA TYR A 195 -34.45 -7.27 57.28
C TYR A 195 -33.02 -6.98 56.82
N TYR A 196 -32.19 -6.30 57.64
CA TYR A 196 -30.79 -6.06 57.29
C TYR A 196 -29.99 -7.36 57.13
N LEU A 197 -30.24 -8.38 57.96
CA LEU A 197 -29.61 -9.69 57.84
C LEU A 197 -29.99 -10.39 56.52
N VAL A 198 -31.27 -10.40 56.16
CA VAL A 198 -31.77 -10.97 54.89
C VAL A 198 -31.21 -10.21 53.68
N VAL A 199 -31.16 -8.88 53.72
CA VAL A 199 -30.55 -8.05 52.65
C VAL A 199 -29.04 -8.31 52.53
N ALA A 200 -28.33 -8.47 53.65
CA ALA A 200 -26.91 -8.82 53.65
C ALA A 200 -26.66 -10.20 53.06
N ILE A 201 -27.48 -11.21 53.43
CA ILE A 201 -27.43 -12.56 52.86
C ILE A 201 -27.73 -12.53 51.35
N LEU A 202 -28.80 -11.86 50.92
CA LEU A 202 -29.16 -11.70 49.50
C LEU A 202 -28.02 -11.05 48.70
N LYS A 203 -27.42 -9.98 49.21
CA LYS A 203 -26.29 -9.31 48.56
C LYS A 203 -25.07 -10.22 48.48
N ASN A 204 -24.78 -11.00 49.53
CA ASN A 204 -23.66 -11.92 49.54
C ASN A 204 -23.87 -13.11 48.58
N VAL A 205 -25.08 -13.67 48.52
CA VAL A 205 -25.47 -14.71 47.56
C VAL A 205 -25.40 -14.19 46.12
N ALA A 206 -25.91 -12.99 45.84
CA ALA A 206 -25.81 -12.38 44.52
C ALA A 206 -24.34 -12.12 44.11
N CYS A 207 -23.50 -11.66 45.04
CA CYS A 207 -22.06 -11.49 44.82
C CYS A 207 -21.36 -12.84 44.52
N PHE A 208 -21.66 -13.87 45.31
CA PHE A 208 -21.12 -15.22 45.09
C PHE A 208 -21.54 -15.80 43.73
N LEU A 209 -22.82 -15.71 43.38
CA LEU A 209 -23.34 -16.14 42.07
C LEU A 209 -22.64 -15.40 40.92
N TRP A 210 -22.44 -14.08 41.05
CA TRP A 210 -21.70 -13.27 40.07
C TRP A 210 -20.22 -13.68 39.93
N CYS A 211 -19.55 -14.01 41.04
CA CYS A 211 -18.19 -14.54 41.01
C CYS A 211 -18.12 -15.91 40.31
N VAL A 212 -19.07 -16.80 40.60
CA VAL A 212 -19.15 -18.13 39.97
C VAL A 212 -19.44 -18.02 38.47
N THR A 213 -20.42 -17.20 38.04
CA THR A 213 -20.70 -17.03 36.61
C THR A 213 -19.52 -16.40 35.87
N LYS A 214 -18.85 -15.39 36.44
CA LYS A 214 -17.63 -14.82 35.86
C LYS A 214 -16.51 -15.86 35.73
N GLN A 215 -16.26 -16.67 36.77
CA GLN A 215 -15.24 -17.72 36.73
C GLN A 215 -15.55 -18.79 35.66
N VAL A 216 -16.81 -19.18 35.51
CA VAL A 216 -17.25 -20.12 34.47
C VAL A 216 -17.10 -19.54 33.06
N VAL A 217 -17.50 -18.28 32.83
CA VAL A 217 -17.35 -17.61 31.52
C VAL A 217 -15.89 -17.52 31.12
N ASN A 218 -15.01 -16.97 31.97
CA ASN A 218 -13.57 -16.88 31.72
C ASN A 218 -12.92 -18.27 31.48
N GLY A 219 -13.40 -19.32 32.15
CA GLY A 219 -12.95 -20.69 31.95
C GLY A 219 -13.35 -21.28 30.60
N ILE A 220 -14.62 -21.08 30.20
CA ILE A 220 -15.13 -21.50 28.88
C ILE A 220 -14.40 -20.76 27.76
N GLU A 221 -14.23 -19.45 27.89
CA GLU A 221 -13.50 -18.60 26.94
C GLU A 221 -12.05 -19.09 26.72
N SER A 222 -11.29 -19.28 27.79
CA SER A 222 -9.92 -19.83 27.72
C SER A 222 -9.86 -21.23 27.12
N CYS A 223 -10.87 -22.07 27.36
CA CYS A 223 -10.98 -23.39 26.77
C CYS A 223 -11.25 -23.32 25.24
N LEU A 224 -12.19 -22.48 24.82
CA LEU A 224 -12.53 -22.26 23.41
C LEU A 224 -11.34 -21.67 22.63
N TYR A 225 -10.60 -20.71 23.20
CA TYR A 225 -9.39 -20.19 22.56
C TYR A 225 -8.29 -21.25 22.40
N ARG A 226 -8.08 -22.13 23.40
CA ARG A 226 -7.11 -23.23 23.31
C ARG A 226 -7.53 -24.30 22.29
N LEU A 227 -8.80 -24.65 22.24
CA LEU A 227 -9.32 -25.63 21.28
C LEU A 227 -9.32 -25.06 19.84
N GLY A 228 -9.70 -23.79 19.68
CA GLY A 228 -9.70 -23.09 18.40
C GLY A 228 -8.32 -22.87 17.82
N SER A 229 -7.34 -22.43 18.62
CA SER A 229 -5.95 -22.26 18.18
C SER A 229 -5.28 -23.57 17.78
N ALA A 230 -5.48 -24.65 18.56
CA ALA A 230 -5.03 -25.98 18.18
C ALA A 230 -5.66 -26.43 16.85
N THR A 231 -6.98 -26.26 16.70
CA THR A 231 -7.70 -26.60 15.46
C THR A 231 -7.19 -25.80 14.25
N ALA A 232 -6.96 -24.50 14.43
CA ALA A 232 -6.42 -23.62 13.38
C ALA A 232 -5.01 -24.04 12.93
N SER A 233 -4.14 -24.45 13.85
CA SER A 233 -2.78 -24.91 13.50
C SER A 233 -2.77 -26.14 12.59
N TYR A 234 -3.70 -27.10 12.81
CA TYR A 234 -3.87 -28.23 11.89
C TYR A 234 -4.35 -27.79 10.51
N PHE A 235 -5.30 -26.86 10.41
CA PHE A 235 -5.75 -26.34 9.12
C PHE A 235 -4.66 -25.56 8.36
N VAL A 236 -3.81 -24.81 9.07
CA VAL A 236 -2.65 -24.12 8.45
C VAL A 236 -1.64 -25.13 7.90
N ALA A 237 -1.23 -26.13 8.69
CA ALA A 237 -0.29 -27.16 8.26
C ALA A 237 -0.82 -27.99 7.08
N ILE A 238 -2.11 -28.35 7.10
CA ILE A 238 -2.79 -29.04 5.99
C ILE A 238 -2.83 -28.16 4.74
N GLY A 239 -3.09 -26.85 4.90
CA GLY A 239 -3.12 -25.88 3.81
C GLY A 239 -1.75 -25.66 3.15
N GLU A 240 -0.68 -25.58 3.95
CA GLU A 240 0.69 -25.39 3.47
C GLU A 240 1.12 -26.56 2.56
N GLU A 241 0.93 -27.81 2.99
CA GLU A 241 1.28 -28.96 2.16
C GLU A 241 0.38 -29.14 0.94
N LEU A 242 -0.93 -28.85 1.06
CA LEU A 242 -1.85 -28.89 -0.08
C LEU A 242 -1.55 -27.80 -1.12
N LEU A 243 -0.92 -26.67 -0.76
CA LEU A 243 -0.42 -25.68 -1.72
C LEU A 243 0.98 -26.01 -2.25
N SER A 244 1.85 -26.64 -1.44
CA SER A 244 3.22 -26.98 -1.81
C SER A 244 3.28 -27.88 -3.06
N ILE A 245 2.36 -28.84 -3.16
CA ILE A 245 2.26 -29.82 -4.26
C ILE A 245 1.87 -29.16 -5.61
N PRO A 246 0.72 -28.48 -5.76
CA PRO A 246 0.33 -27.84 -7.02
C PRO A 246 1.30 -26.71 -7.43
N TRP A 247 1.94 -26.02 -6.47
CA TRP A 247 2.97 -25.02 -6.79
C TRP A 247 4.20 -25.64 -7.47
N LYS A 248 4.65 -26.82 -7.01
CA LYS A 248 5.72 -27.60 -7.66
C LYS A 248 5.32 -28.00 -9.09
N VAL A 249 4.08 -28.46 -9.31
CA VAL A 249 3.54 -28.79 -10.64
C VAL A 249 3.45 -27.56 -11.55
N LEU A 250 2.95 -26.43 -11.05
CA LEU A 250 2.84 -25.17 -11.79
C LEU A 250 4.23 -24.65 -12.22
N LYS A 251 5.25 -24.78 -11.35
CA LYS A 251 6.64 -24.42 -11.65
C LYS A 251 7.27 -25.28 -12.74
N VAL A 252 6.84 -26.54 -12.90
CA VAL A 252 7.21 -27.42 -14.02
C VAL A 252 6.44 -27.04 -15.28
N LEU A 253 5.12 -26.86 -15.19
CA LEU A 253 4.26 -26.46 -16.31
C LEU A 253 4.74 -25.14 -16.95
N ALA A 254 5.10 -24.15 -16.15
CA ALA A 254 5.64 -22.87 -16.61
C ALA A 254 6.98 -23.02 -17.37
N LYS A 255 7.84 -23.99 -16.99
CA LYS A 255 9.06 -24.33 -17.75
C LYS A 255 8.71 -24.97 -19.11
N ILE A 256 7.74 -25.87 -19.14
CA ILE A 256 7.28 -26.54 -20.37
C ILE A 256 6.68 -25.52 -21.35
N ILE A 257 5.75 -24.66 -20.88
CA ILE A 257 5.15 -23.59 -21.69
C ILE A 257 6.22 -22.67 -22.26
N ARG A 258 7.24 -22.28 -21.46
CA ARG A 258 8.35 -21.44 -21.92
C ARG A 258 9.22 -22.13 -22.99
N ALA A 259 9.39 -23.45 -22.92
CA ALA A 259 10.10 -24.22 -23.94
C ALA A 259 9.28 -24.33 -25.24
N VAL A 260 7.99 -24.65 -25.15
CA VAL A 260 7.06 -24.69 -26.29
C VAL A 260 6.97 -23.33 -26.99
N LEU A 261 6.91 -22.23 -26.23
CA LEU A 261 6.87 -20.87 -26.77
C LEU A 261 8.15 -20.51 -27.54
N ARG A 262 9.33 -20.96 -27.08
CA ARG A 262 10.58 -20.83 -27.85
C ARG A 262 10.52 -21.59 -29.17
N ILE A 263 10.08 -22.86 -29.13
CA ILE A 263 9.95 -23.71 -30.33
C ILE A 263 8.98 -23.07 -31.34
N LEU A 264 7.81 -22.61 -30.88
CA LEU A 264 6.82 -21.92 -31.71
C LEU A 264 7.38 -20.61 -32.31
N CYS A 265 8.13 -19.82 -31.54
CA CYS A 265 8.80 -18.62 -32.05
C CYS A 265 9.87 -18.94 -33.11
N CYS A 266 10.63 -20.02 -32.94
CA CYS A 266 11.59 -20.50 -33.93
C CYS A 266 10.91 -20.99 -35.21
N LEU A 267 9.81 -21.75 -35.09
CA LEU A 267 8.99 -22.19 -36.23
C LEU A 267 8.37 -20.99 -36.97
N LEU A 268 7.79 -20.03 -36.26
CA LEU A 268 7.24 -18.81 -36.85
C LEU A 268 8.32 -18.03 -37.61
N LYS A 269 9.53 -17.86 -37.03
CA LYS A 269 10.67 -17.22 -37.71
C LYS A 269 11.21 -18.02 -38.92
N ALA A 270 10.99 -19.33 -38.99
CA ALA A 270 11.29 -20.13 -40.17
C ALA A 270 10.21 -19.95 -41.25
N VAL A 271 8.94 -20.07 -40.89
CA VAL A 271 7.78 -19.91 -41.78
C VAL A 271 7.71 -18.50 -42.36
N CYS A 272 7.89 -17.45 -41.57
CA CYS A 272 7.95 -16.07 -42.05
C CYS A 272 9.10 -15.84 -43.03
N ARG A 273 10.28 -16.47 -42.84
CA ARG A 273 11.39 -16.38 -43.79
C ARG A 273 11.06 -17.13 -45.08
N LEU A 274 10.50 -18.35 -45.00
CA LEU A 274 10.10 -19.12 -46.17
C LEU A 274 9.03 -18.39 -47.02
N LEU A 275 8.03 -17.78 -46.37
CA LEU A 275 7.00 -16.98 -47.04
C LEU A 275 7.50 -15.62 -47.54
N SER A 276 8.52 -15.02 -46.92
CA SER A 276 9.03 -13.70 -47.34
C SER A 276 9.54 -13.65 -48.78
N ILE A 277 9.97 -14.79 -49.34
CA ILE A 277 10.43 -14.90 -50.73
C ILE A 277 9.25 -14.83 -51.72
N PRO A 278 8.26 -15.77 -51.71
CA PRO A 278 7.13 -15.69 -52.62
C PRO A 278 6.23 -14.47 -52.35
N VAL A 279 6.09 -14.00 -51.10
CA VAL A 279 5.32 -12.78 -50.80
C VAL A 279 6.01 -11.54 -51.38
N ARG A 280 7.34 -11.43 -51.31
CA ARG A 280 8.07 -10.34 -51.98
C ARG A 280 7.85 -10.38 -53.49
N VAL A 281 8.02 -11.55 -54.12
CA VAL A 281 7.78 -11.71 -55.56
C VAL A 281 6.34 -11.34 -55.94
N LEU A 282 5.33 -11.71 -55.13
CA LEU A 282 3.93 -11.31 -55.34
C LEU A 282 3.72 -9.79 -55.20
N VAL A 283 4.40 -9.13 -54.27
CA VAL A 283 4.34 -7.66 -54.10
C VAL A 283 5.07 -6.93 -55.25
N ASP A 284 6.22 -7.43 -55.68
CA ASP A 284 6.97 -6.89 -56.81
C ASP A 284 6.17 -7.05 -58.12
N VAL A 285 5.51 -8.20 -58.32
CA VAL A 285 4.59 -8.44 -59.45
C VAL A 285 3.31 -7.61 -59.34
N ALA A 286 2.77 -7.35 -58.14
CA ALA A 286 1.58 -6.51 -57.95
C ALA A 286 1.86 -5.00 -58.09
N THR A 287 3.11 -4.56 -57.86
CA THR A 287 3.53 -3.17 -58.06
C THR A 287 3.96 -2.87 -59.51
N PHE A 288 4.34 -3.89 -60.29
CA PHE A 288 4.70 -3.74 -61.71
C PHE A 288 3.59 -3.10 -62.58
N PRO A 289 2.29 -3.49 -62.45
CA PRO A 289 1.17 -2.78 -63.09
C PRO A 289 0.99 -1.35 -62.59
N MET A 290 1.16 -1.09 -61.29
CA MET A 290 0.95 0.24 -60.70
C MET A 290 1.93 1.28 -61.26
N TYR A 291 3.21 0.93 -61.38
CA TYR A 291 4.21 1.83 -61.96
C TYR A 291 4.06 1.98 -63.49
N THR A 292 3.69 0.93 -64.22
CA THR A 292 3.53 1.01 -65.68
C THR A 292 2.23 1.76 -66.08
N MET A 293 1.11 1.50 -65.41
CA MET A 293 -0.15 2.25 -65.63
C MET A 293 -0.06 3.72 -65.20
N GLY A 294 0.85 4.07 -64.28
CA GLY A 294 1.12 5.47 -63.91
C GLY A 294 1.81 6.29 -65.01
N ALA A 295 2.67 5.66 -65.82
CA ALA A 295 3.46 6.36 -66.85
C ALA A 295 2.70 6.54 -68.18
N ILE A 296 1.90 5.54 -68.58
CA ILE A 296 1.14 5.52 -69.85
C ILE A 296 0.30 6.80 -70.09
N PRO A 297 -0.53 7.30 -69.15
CA PRO A 297 -1.37 8.48 -69.41
C PRO A 297 -0.57 9.78 -69.59
N ILE A 298 0.64 9.86 -69.04
CA ILE A 298 1.53 11.03 -69.22
C ILE A 298 2.09 11.02 -70.64
N VAL A 299 2.69 9.90 -71.06
CA VAL A 299 3.29 9.77 -72.41
C VAL A 299 2.22 9.91 -73.50
N CYS A 300 1.03 9.35 -73.32
CA CYS A 300 -0.08 9.55 -74.27
C CYS A 300 -0.57 11.00 -74.35
N ARG A 301 -0.53 11.76 -73.24
CA ARG A 301 -0.89 13.18 -73.22
C ARG A 301 0.11 14.01 -74.02
N ASP A 302 1.40 13.78 -73.82
CA ASP A 302 2.46 14.54 -74.48
C ASP A 302 2.53 14.22 -75.98
N ILE A 303 2.34 12.96 -76.38
CA ILE A 303 2.19 12.56 -77.79
C ILE A 303 0.96 13.23 -78.42
N ALA A 304 -0.19 13.24 -77.74
CA ALA A 304 -1.40 13.88 -78.26
C ALA A 304 -1.22 15.41 -78.45
N MET A 305 -0.51 16.07 -77.54
CA MET A 305 -0.19 17.51 -77.66
C MET A 305 0.80 17.77 -78.81
N GLY A 306 1.85 16.97 -78.95
CA GLY A 306 2.82 17.10 -80.05
C GLY A 306 2.20 16.81 -81.43
N LEU A 307 1.34 15.81 -81.53
CA LEU A 307 0.62 15.50 -82.77
C LEU A 307 -0.38 16.62 -83.11
N GLY A 308 -1.13 17.11 -82.11
CA GLY A 308 -2.06 18.23 -82.27
C GLY A 308 -1.38 19.51 -82.78
N GLY A 309 -0.26 19.91 -82.16
CA GLY A 309 0.53 21.06 -82.62
C GLY A 309 1.07 20.89 -84.05
N THR A 310 1.48 19.67 -84.42
CA THR A 310 1.92 19.35 -85.79
C THR A 310 0.78 19.48 -86.80
N VAL A 311 -0.43 19.02 -86.45
CA VAL A 311 -1.63 19.15 -87.29
C VAL A 311 -2.06 20.61 -87.43
N SER A 312 -2.00 21.41 -86.36
CA SER A 312 -2.25 22.86 -86.45
C SER A 312 -1.27 23.55 -87.41
N LEU A 313 0.03 23.30 -87.30
CA LEU A 313 1.03 23.87 -88.22
C LEU A 313 0.80 23.46 -89.69
N LEU A 314 0.35 22.23 -89.94
CA LEU A 314 -0.07 21.79 -91.29
C LEU A 314 -1.28 22.57 -91.80
N PHE A 315 -2.30 22.77 -90.96
CA PHE A 315 -3.47 23.57 -91.35
C PHE A 315 -3.14 25.05 -91.56
N ASP A 316 -2.34 25.67 -90.67
CA ASP A 316 -1.91 27.06 -90.83
C ASP A 316 -1.05 27.25 -92.09
N THR A 317 -0.20 26.26 -92.43
CA THR A 317 0.56 26.26 -93.69
C THR A 317 -0.35 26.11 -94.91
N ALA A 318 -1.36 25.23 -94.84
CA ALA A 318 -2.32 25.02 -95.93
C ALA A 318 -3.23 26.24 -96.15
N PHE A 319 -3.76 26.84 -95.09
CA PHE A 319 -4.56 28.06 -95.16
C PHE A 319 -3.73 29.29 -95.55
N GLY A 320 -2.49 29.41 -95.06
CA GLY A 320 -1.57 30.48 -95.44
C GLY A 320 -1.17 30.42 -96.92
N THR A 321 -0.82 29.23 -97.43
CA THR A 321 -0.52 29.05 -98.86
C THR A 321 -1.76 29.23 -99.74
N MET A 322 -2.93 28.71 -99.34
CA MET A 322 -4.17 28.92 -100.08
C MET A 322 -4.61 30.39 -100.07
N GLY A 323 -4.45 31.11 -98.95
CA GLY A 323 -4.70 32.55 -98.85
C GLY A 323 -3.78 33.39 -99.73
N GLY A 324 -2.49 33.02 -99.80
CA GLY A 324 -1.54 33.62 -100.75
C GLY A 324 -1.92 33.36 -102.21
N LEU A 325 -2.34 32.13 -102.54
CA LEU A 325 -2.86 31.77 -103.85
C LEU A 325 -4.12 32.57 -104.22
N PHE A 326 -5.06 32.74 -103.29
CA PHE A 326 -6.23 33.60 -103.48
C PHE A 326 -5.85 35.06 -103.68
N GLN A 327 -4.86 35.61 -102.97
CA GLN A 327 -4.35 36.96 -103.24
C GLN A 327 -3.75 37.09 -104.65
N VAL A 328 -2.94 36.13 -105.10
CA VAL A 328 -2.37 36.14 -106.45
C VAL A 328 -3.47 36.05 -107.51
N VAL A 329 -4.42 35.12 -107.35
CA VAL A 329 -5.55 34.93 -108.27
C VAL A 329 -6.44 36.19 -108.32
N PHE A 330 -6.77 36.79 -107.17
CA PHE A 330 -7.56 38.03 -107.13
C PHE A 330 -6.80 39.22 -107.71
N GLY A 331 -5.48 39.28 -107.51
CA GLY A 331 -4.59 40.26 -108.16
C GLY A 331 -4.56 40.12 -109.68
N VAL A 332 -4.48 38.89 -110.20
CA VAL A 332 -4.56 38.58 -111.64
C VAL A 332 -5.94 38.93 -112.21
N PHE A 333 -7.03 38.53 -111.55
CA PHE A 333 -8.38 38.92 -111.98
C PHE A 333 -8.59 40.43 -111.97
N LYS A 334 -8.07 41.16 -110.97
CA LYS A 334 -8.10 42.63 -110.96
C LYS A 334 -7.29 43.22 -112.12
N ARG A 335 -6.11 42.67 -112.43
CA ARG A 335 -5.24 43.13 -113.54
C ARG A 335 -5.82 42.82 -114.92
N ILE A 336 -6.60 41.75 -115.07
CA ILE A 336 -7.32 41.39 -116.30
C ILE A 336 -8.62 42.18 -116.44
N GLY A 337 -9.40 42.33 -115.37
CA GLY A 337 -10.64 43.10 -115.37
C GLY A 337 -10.43 44.57 -115.78
N TYR A 338 -9.36 45.20 -115.30
CA TYR A 338 -8.97 46.55 -115.74
C TYR A 338 -8.46 46.64 -117.20
N LYS A 339 -8.17 45.51 -117.86
CA LYS A 339 -7.70 45.49 -119.26
C LYS A 339 -8.83 45.24 -120.27
N VAL A 340 -9.90 44.53 -119.87
CA VAL A 340 -11.04 44.23 -120.75
C VAL A 340 -11.92 45.46 -121.01
N THR A 341 -11.90 46.47 -120.13
CA THR A 341 -12.75 47.67 -120.25
C THR A 341 -12.23 48.75 -121.21
N PHE A 342 -11.07 48.58 -121.84
CA PHE A 342 -10.36 49.68 -122.53
C PHE A 342 -10.10 49.49 -124.04
N ASP A 343 -10.26 48.27 -124.57
CA ASP A 343 -10.05 47.95 -126.00
C ASP A 343 -11.30 47.27 -126.60
N ASN A 344 -12.36 48.05 -126.80
CA ASN A 344 -13.51 47.70 -127.65
C ASN A 344 -14.14 48.99 -128.22
N SER A 345 -13.29 49.82 -128.83
CA SER A 345 -13.64 51.15 -129.36
C SER A 345 -12.74 51.54 -130.53
N GLY A 346 -12.65 50.67 -131.53
CA GLY A 346 -11.87 50.91 -132.76
C GLY A 346 -11.79 49.67 -133.66
N GLU A 347 -12.66 49.63 -134.66
CA GLU A 347 -12.73 48.68 -135.81
C GLU A 347 -12.75 47.16 -135.49
N LEU A 348 -13.78 46.39 -135.84
CA LEU A 348 -14.99 46.65 -136.64
C LEU A 348 -16.23 46.90 -135.78
#